data_AF-A0A1H5LQD2-F1
#
_entry.id   AF-A0A1H5LQD2-F1
#
_cell.length_a   1.000
_cell.length_b   1.000
_cell.length_c   1.000
_cell.angle_alpha   90.00
_cell.angle_beta   90.00
_cell.angle_gamma   90.00
#
_symmetry.space_group_name_H-M   'P 1'
#
loop_
_entity.id
_entity.type
_entity.pdbx_description
1 polymer ?
#
loop_
_entity_poly.entity_id
_entity_poly.type
_entity_poly.pdbx_seq_one_letter_code
_entity_poly.pdbx_strand_id
1 'polypeptide(L)' 'MNKFDAGNNLILMAIIDAETRHPKPSDGPTKRFPIWNKPLVKVNTIYGHAFGYTHSYGLIGWWDNTGKHHR' A
#
# COMPACT_ATOMS: atom_id res chain seq x y z
N MET A 1 3.18 -2.25 23.85
CA MET A 1 3.20 -1.54 22.56
C MET A 1 2.70 -2.51 21.50
N ASN A 2 1.43 -2.39 21.07
CA ASN A 2 0.81 -3.33 20.15
C ASN A 2 1.38 -3.16 18.73
N LYS A 3 1.95 -4.23 18.18
CA LYS A 3 2.41 -4.30 16.77
C LYS A 3 1.30 -4.02 15.74
N PHE A 4 0.05 -3.96 16.18
CA PHE A 4 -1.13 -3.71 15.35
C PHE A 4 -1.39 -2.22 15.03
N ASP A 5 -0.79 -1.28 15.76
CA ASP A 5 -1.09 0.16 15.56
C ASP A 5 -0.08 0.85 14.63
N ALA A 6 1.22 0.53 14.75
CA ALA A 6 2.26 1.22 14.01
C ALA A 6 2.19 0.98 12.48
N GLY A 7 1.94 -0.26 12.07
CA GLY A 7 1.82 -0.61 10.64
C GLY A 7 0.56 -0.05 9.98
N ASN A 8 -0.54 0.06 10.73
CA ASN A 8 -1.79 0.62 10.25
C ASN A 8 -1.70 2.12 9.99
N ASN A 9 -0.98 2.85 10.85
CA ASN A 9 -0.76 4.29 10.67
C ASN A 9 0.07 4.58 9.39
N LEU A 10 1.10 3.78 9.12
CA LEU A 10 1.92 3.94 7.91
C LEU A 10 1.11 3.66 6.63
N ILE A 11 0.28 2.61 6.64
CA ILE A 11 -0.63 2.30 5.52
C ILE A 11 -1.65 3.42 5.32
N LEU A 12 -2.20 3.98 6.41
CA LEU A 12 -3.15 5.08 6.34
C LEU A 12 -2.50 6.34 5.75
N MET A 13 -1.28 6.68 6.17
CA MET A 13 -0.53 7.81 5.62
C MET A 13 -0.23 7.59 4.13
N ALA A 14 0.15 6.38 3.72
CA ALA A 14 0.39 6.08 2.31
C ALA A 14 -0.88 6.21 1.46
N ILE A 15 -2.04 5.82 2.00
CA ILE A 15 -3.34 6.00 1.35
C ILE A 15 -3.68 7.48 1.19
N ILE A 16 -3.60 8.27 2.27
CA ILE A 16 -3.90 9.70 2.24
C ILE A 16 -2.98 10.42 1.24
N ASP A 17 -1.70 10.08 1.24
CA ASP A 17 -0.72 10.69 0.35
C ASP A 17 -0.91 10.26 -1.13
N ALA A 18 -1.36 9.02 -1.37
CA ALA A 18 -1.75 8.56 -2.71
C ALA A 18 -3.02 9.27 -3.21
N GLU A 19 -4.03 9.43 -2.35
CA GLU A 19 -5.28 10.14 -2.66
C GLU A 19 -5.04 11.64 -2.90
N THR A 20 -4.15 12.28 -2.15
CA THR A 20 -3.81 13.70 -2.31
C THR A 20 -3.11 13.98 -3.64
N ARG A 21 -2.28 13.04 -4.12
CA ARG A 21 -1.57 13.15 -5.40
C ARG A 21 -2.29 12.48 -6.55
N HIS A 22 -3.54 12.11 -6.35
CA HIS A 22 -4.34 11.40 -7.32
C HIS A 22 -4.64 12.31 -8.53
N PRO A 23 -4.10 12.06 -9.74
CA PRO A 23 -4.25 12.98 -10.87
C PRO A 23 -5.68 12.97 -11.45
N LYS A 24 -6.49 11.98 -11.10
CA LYS A 24 -7.86 11.78 -11.61
C LYS A 24 -8.87 11.52 -10.49
N PRO A 25 -9.51 12.54 -9.91
CA PRO A 25 -10.40 12.37 -8.76
C PRO A 25 -11.57 11.38 -8.98
N SER A 26 -11.95 11.13 -10.23
CA SER A 26 -13.04 10.21 -10.59
C SER A 26 -12.71 8.73 -10.41
N ASP A 27 -11.48 8.40 -10.05
CA ASP A 27 -10.99 7.01 -9.97
C ASP A 27 -11.39 6.29 -8.68
N GLY A 28 -11.98 7.04 -7.75
CA GLY A 28 -12.45 6.55 -6.47
C GLY A 28 -11.33 6.42 -5.42
N PRO A 29 -11.70 6.03 -4.19
CA PRO A 29 -10.76 5.92 -3.09
C PRO A 29 -9.79 4.76 -3.29
N THR A 30 -8.65 4.83 -2.61
CA THR A 30 -7.67 3.73 -2.63
C THR A 30 -8.28 2.47 -2.00
N LYS A 31 -8.08 1.32 -2.65
CA LYS A 31 -8.54 0.02 -2.16
C LYS A 31 -7.42 -0.73 -1.46
N ARG A 32 -7.69 -1.23 -0.26
CA ARG A 32 -6.77 -2.13 0.46
C ARG A 32 -6.92 -3.57 -0.02
N PHE A 33 -5.82 -4.30 -0.09
CA PHE A 33 -5.88 -5.75 -0.26
C PHE A 33 -6.33 -6.42 1.04
N PRO A 34 -7.11 -7.51 0.98
CA PRO A 34 -7.47 -8.29 2.16
C PRO A 34 -6.21 -8.79 2.89
N ILE A 35 -6.27 -8.85 4.22
CA ILE A 35 -5.11 -9.24 5.06
C ILE A 35 -4.52 -10.59 4.63
N TRP A 36 -5.40 -11.54 4.29
CA TRP A 36 -5.05 -12.91 3.91
C TRP A 36 -4.80 -13.11 2.41
N ASN A 37 -5.04 -12.09 1.58
CA ASN A 37 -4.92 -12.18 0.13
C ASN A 37 -4.18 -10.95 -0.42
N LYS A 38 -2.97 -10.74 0.10
CA LYS A 38 -2.09 -9.68 -0.38
C LYS A 38 -1.28 -10.19 -1.57
N PRO A 39 -1.33 -9.54 -2.74
CA PRO A 39 -0.51 -9.93 -3.89
C PRO A 39 0.98 -9.86 -3.59
N LEU A 40 1.74 -10.82 -4.11
CA LEU A 40 3.20 -10.76 -4.12
C LEU A 40 3.64 -9.70 -5.13
N VAL A 41 4.64 -8.92 -4.75
CA VAL A 41 5.26 -7.92 -5.61
C VAL A 41 6.78 -8.08 -5.63
N LYS A 42 7.37 -7.73 -6.77
CA LYS A 42 8.81 -7.63 -6.95
C LYS A 42 9.13 -6.25 -7.53
N VAL A 43 9.91 -5.46 -6.81
CA VAL A 43 10.42 -4.17 -7.27
C VAL A 43 11.94 -4.27 -7.30
N ASN A 44 12.52 -4.19 -8.50
CA ASN A 44 13.94 -4.49 -8.74
C ASN A 44 14.32 -5.89 -8.23
N THR A 45 15.14 -5.96 -7.18
CA THR A 45 15.61 -7.19 -6.53
C THR A 45 14.88 -7.50 -5.23
N ILE A 46 13.95 -6.65 -4.80
CA ILE A 46 13.28 -6.76 -3.51
C ILE A 46 11.89 -7.37 -3.70
N TYR A 47 11.58 -8.36 -2.86
CA TYR A 47 10.30 -9.07 -2.84
C TYR A 47 9.48 -8.66 -1.63
N GLY A 48 8.15 -8.71 -1.78
CA GLY A 48 7.25 -8.33 -0.72
C GLY A 48 5.78 -8.51 -1.07
N HIS A 49 4.92 -7.82 -0.33
CA HIS A 49 3.47 -7.88 -0.47
C HIS A 49 2.86 -6.49 -0.63
N ALA A 50 1.99 -6.34 -1.62
CA ALA A 50 1.18 -5.14 -1.81
C ALA A 50 0.15 -4.98 -0.69
N PHE A 51 -0.11 -3.75 -0.25
CA PHE A 51 -1.17 -3.48 0.72
C PHE A 51 -2.34 -2.67 0.17
N GLY A 52 -2.18 -1.96 -0.95
CA GLY A 52 -3.29 -1.27 -1.60
C GLY A 52 -3.01 -0.84 -3.02
N TYR A 53 -4.06 -0.43 -3.73
CA TYR A 53 -4.01 0.04 -5.10
C TYR A 53 -5.08 1.09 -5.39
N THR A 54 -4.83 1.91 -6.40
CA THR A 54 -5.83 2.77 -7.07
C THR A 54 -6.22 2.13 -8.40
N HIS A 55 -7.40 2.45 -8.92
CA HIS A 55 -7.96 1.74 -10.07
C HIS A 55 -7.20 2.05 -11.37
N SER A 56 -6.80 3.31 -11.59
CA SER A 56 -6.08 3.77 -12.78
C SER A 56 -4.56 3.86 -12.60
N TYR A 57 -4.04 3.99 -11.37
CA TYR A 57 -2.60 4.21 -11.13
C TYR A 57 -1.90 3.04 -10.41
N GLY A 58 -2.64 1.99 -10.05
CA GLY A 58 -2.06 0.74 -9.57
C GLY A 58 -1.54 0.81 -8.13
N LEU A 59 -0.45 0.09 -7.86
CA LEU A 59 0.11 -0.16 -6.53
C LEU A 59 0.48 1.16 -5.81
N ILE A 60 -0.06 1.35 -4.60
CA ILE A 60 0.23 2.54 -3.78
C ILE A 60 1.34 2.33 -2.75
N GLY A 61 1.68 1.06 -2.49
CA GLY A 61 2.77 0.70 -1.60
C GLY A 61 2.77 -0.79 -1.25
N TRP A 62 3.90 -1.23 -0.71
CA TRP A 62 4.16 -2.63 -0.39
C TRP A 62 5.12 -2.77 0.79
N TRP A 63 5.07 -3.93 1.44
CA TRP A 63 6.00 -4.30 2.51
C TRP A 63 7.00 -5.30 1.95
N ASP A 64 8.30 -5.04 2.10
CA ASP A 64 9.28 -6.06 1.77
C ASP A 64 9.27 -7.21 2.79
N ASN A 65 9.98 -8.29 2.47
CA ASN A 65 10.09 -9.46 3.34
C ASN A 65 10.76 -9.17 4.70
N THR A 66 11.41 -8.01 4.87
CA THR A 66 11.97 -7.57 6.16
C THR A 66 10.97 -6.78 7.01
N GLY A 67 9.78 -6.51 6.47
CA GLY A 67 8.77 -5.69 7.12
C GLY A 67 9.03 -4.19 6.96
N LYS A 68 9.90 -3.78 6.03
CA LYS A 68 10.08 -2.37 5.69
C LYS A 68 9.02 -1.94 4.68
N HIS A 69 8.44 -0.78 4.92
CA HIS A 69 7.45 -0.17 4.05
C HIS A 69 8.13 0.53 2.87
N HIS A 70 7.62 0.27 1.67
CA HIS A 70 8.04 0.90 0.42
C HIS A 70 6.82 1.47 -0.29
N ARG A 71 7.07 2.47 -1.11
CA ARG A 71 6.07 3.28 -1.76
C ARG A 71 6.26 3.31 -3.27
#